data_AF-A0A395X9Z6-F1
#
_entry.id   AF-A0A395X9Z6-F1
#
_cell.length_a   1.000
_cell.length_b   1.000
_cell.length_c   1.000
_cell.angle_alpha   90.00
_cell.angle_beta   90.00
_cell.angle_gamma   90.00
#
_symmetry.space_group_name_H-M   'P 1'
#
loop_
_entity.id
_entity.type
_entity.pdbx_description
1 polymer ?
#
loop_
_entity_poly.entity_id
_entity_poly.type
_entity_poly.pdbx_seq_one_letter_code
_entity_poly.pdbx_strand_id
1 'polypeptide(L)'
;MKRLFRKTLFFFLILFYNRSYTKLWEFKMLALKINDVKSFMNQLLIGDTFDSFSLVEASITTFSNFTIDGKIHKDFFDTDTVQNMNFNDSDYCPWKELKSYCFSIIRGKLLPIQFRIVFQLSPAQYSLLFADSSFQISTDQIRGLNLNLQYKNNELFCTTGISSDTFLLDRHPEITWDSTVPKFFQKHRLDFDRL
;
A
#
# COMPACT_ATOMS: atom_id res chain seq x y z
N MET A 1 -25.52 -52.68 14.29
CA MET A 1 -26.24 -51.39 14.45
C MET A 1 -25.43 -50.24 15.08
N LYS A 2 -24.10 -50.37 15.34
CA LYS A 2 -23.26 -49.28 15.90
C LYS A 2 -22.34 -48.58 14.89
N ARG A 3 -22.31 -49.01 13.63
CA ARG A 3 -21.39 -48.49 12.59
C ARG A 3 -22.02 -47.45 11.65
N LEU A 4 -23.36 -47.33 11.65
CA LEU A 4 -24.09 -46.38 10.80
C LEU A 4 -24.29 -45.00 11.47
N PHE A 5 -24.36 -44.93 12.80
CA PHE A 5 -24.57 -43.66 13.53
C PHE A 5 -23.33 -42.76 13.61
N ARG A 6 -22.11 -43.30 13.45
CA ARG A 6 -20.87 -42.51 13.49
C ARG A 6 -20.59 -41.74 12.19
N LYS A 7 -21.11 -42.18 11.04
CA LYS A 7 -20.86 -41.50 9.76
C LYS A 7 -21.77 -40.28 9.56
N THR A 8 -22.99 -40.30 10.07
CA THR A 8 -23.93 -39.17 9.94
C THR A 8 -23.56 -38.00 10.85
N LEU A 9 -23.03 -38.24 12.06
CA LEU A 9 -22.63 -37.17 12.98
C LEU A 9 -21.33 -36.46 12.54
N PHE A 10 -20.43 -37.18 11.86
CA PHE A 10 -19.19 -36.59 11.32
C PHE A 10 -19.46 -35.69 10.11
N PHE A 11 -20.46 -36.03 9.28
CA PHE A 11 -20.87 -35.19 8.15
C PHE A 11 -21.57 -33.90 8.60
N PHE A 12 -22.34 -33.94 9.70
CA PHE A 12 -22.99 -32.75 10.26
C PHE A 12 -22.01 -31.79 10.93
N LEU A 13 -20.93 -32.29 11.57
CA LEU A 13 -19.90 -31.43 12.14
C LEU A 13 -19.10 -30.67 11.06
N ILE A 14 -18.84 -31.30 9.91
CA ILE A 14 -18.11 -30.65 8.80
C ILE A 14 -18.96 -29.57 8.13
N LEU A 15 -20.28 -29.74 8.06
CA LEU A 15 -21.19 -28.75 7.46
C LEU A 15 -21.46 -27.55 8.39
N PHE A 16 -21.45 -27.73 9.71
CA PHE A 16 -21.56 -26.60 10.65
C PHE A 16 -20.23 -25.89 10.91
N TYR A 17 -19.09 -26.59 10.83
CA TYR A 17 -17.78 -25.97 10.98
C TYR A 17 -17.38 -25.13 9.76
N ASN A 18 -17.82 -25.50 8.55
CA ASN A 18 -17.44 -24.78 7.32
C ASN A 18 -18.19 -23.47 7.06
N ARG A 19 -19.28 -23.16 7.77
CA ARG A 19 -20.12 -21.99 7.43
C ARG A 19 -19.48 -20.65 7.83
N SER A 20 -18.45 -20.66 8.67
CA SER A 20 -17.70 -19.46 9.07
C SER A 20 -16.40 -19.25 8.29
N TYR A 21 -15.86 -20.28 7.63
CA TYR A 21 -14.59 -20.16 6.88
C TYR A 21 -14.78 -19.64 5.47
N THR A 22 -15.95 -19.82 4.85
CA THR A 22 -16.18 -19.35 3.47
C THR A 22 -16.17 -17.82 3.34
N LYS A 23 -16.31 -17.06 4.44
CA LYS A 23 -16.20 -15.60 4.43
C LYS A 23 -14.77 -15.06 4.62
N LEU A 24 -13.83 -15.86 5.10
CA LEU A 24 -12.45 -15.44 5.35
C LEU A 24 -11.56 -15.44 4.10
N TRP A 25 -11.96 -16.17 3.05
CA TRP A 25 -11.21 -16.26 1.78
C TRP A 25 -11.65 -15.25 0.72
N GLU A 26 -12.71 -14.47 0.98
CA GLU A 26 -13.17 -13.39 0.08
C GLU A 26 -12.55 -12.02 0.41
N PHE A 27 -11.67 -11.94 1.42
CA PHE A 27 -10.91 -10.71 1.66
C PHE A 27 -9.79 -10.60 0.64
N LYS A 28 -10.12 -9.93 -0.45
CA LYS A 28 -9.21 -9.54 -1.52
C LYS A 28 -8.63 -8.17 -1.15
N MET A 29 -7.30 -8.05 -1.16
CA MET A 29 -6.61 -6.76 -1.12
C MET A 29 -7.34 -5.76 -2.03
N LEU A 30 -7.57 -4.54 -1.55
CA LEU A 30 -8.24 -3.52 -2.33
C LEU A 30 -7.52 -3.32 -3.68
N ALA A 31 -8.31 -3.32 -4.75
CA ALA A 31 -7.88 -2.91 -6.07
C ALA A 31 -8.82 -1.84 -6.61
N LEU A 32 -8.24 -0.71 -7.01
CA LEU A 32 -8.92 0.44 -7.58
C LEU A 32 -8.43 0.67 -9.00
N LYS A 33 -9.34 0.92 -9.92
CA LYS A 33 -9.04 1.46 -11.26
C LYS A 33 -9.21 2.96 -11.22
N ILE A 34 -8.21 3.72 -11.69
CA ILE A 34 -8.30 5.18 -11.76
C ILE A 34 -9.01 5.58 -13.05
N ASN A 35 -10.05 6.41 -12.92
CA ASN A 35 -10.91 6.81 -14.02
C ASN A 35 -10.34 8.01 -14.79
N ASP A 36 -9.75 8.98 -14.08
CA ASP A 36 -9.04 10.12 -14.67
C ASP A 36 -7.53 10.04 -14.37
N VAL A 37 -6.82 9.31 -15.25
CA VAL A 37 -5.37 9.14 -15.16
C VAL A 37 -4.63 10.48 -15.23
N LYS A 38 -5.12 11.45 -16.01
CA LYS A 38 -4.43 12.74 -16.18
C LYS A 38 -4.49 13.56 -14.90
N SER A 39 -5.66 13.66 -14.29
CA SER A 39 -5.85 14.33 -13.00
C SER A 39 -5.04 13.65 -11.90
N PHE A 40 -5.08 12.30 -11.85
CA PHE A 40 -4.29 11.54 -10.88
C PHE A 40 -2.79 11.79 -11.03
N MET A 41 -2.26 11.76 -12.26
CA MET A 41 -0.83 12.00 -12.51
C MET A 41 -0.41 13.42 -12.13
N ASN A 42 -1.30 14.41 -12.27
CA ASN A 42 -1.05 15.76 -11.78
C ASN A 42 -0.89 15.78 -10.25
N GLN A 43 -1.80 15.12 -9.52
CA GLN A 43 -1.73 15.00 -8.06
C GLN A 43 -0.50 14.20 -7.58
N LEU A 44 -0.11 13.17 -8.34
CA LEU A 44 1.02 12.32 -8.02
C LEU A 44 2.37 13.03 -8.22
N LEU A 45 2.57 13.70 -9.36
CA LEU A 45 3.89 14.20 -9.75
C LEU A 45 4.11 15.69 -9.47
N ILE A 46 3.03 16.47 -9.33
CA ILE A 46 3.09 17.93 -9.21
C ILE A 46 2.44 18.38 -7.89
N GLY A 47 1.25 17.86 -7.59
CA GLY A 47 0.51 18.15 -6.36
C GLY A 47 1.22 17.64 -5.09
N ASP A 48 0.61 17.92 -3.94
CA ASP A 48 1.10 17.55 -2.60
C ASP A 48 0.34 16.37 -1.97
N THR A 49 -0.66 15.82 -2.68
CA THR A 49 -1.55 14.75 -2.19
C THR A 49 -0.79 13.55 -1.62
N PHE A 50 0.35 13.19 -2.20
CA PHE A 50 1.15 12.02 -1.79
C PHE A 50 2.42 12.39 -1.02
N ASP A 51 2.66 13.66 -0.66
CA ASP A 51 3.94 14.13 -0.13
C ASP A 51 4.33 13.49 1.22
N SER A 52 3.35 13.07 2.00
CA SER A 52 3.55 12.41 3.30
C SER A 52 3.88 10.92 3.21
N PHE A 53 3.73 10.31 2.03
CA PHE A 53 4.07 8.92 1.82
C PHE A 53 5.57 8.77 1.62
N SER A 54 6.13 7.67 2.13
CA SER A 54 7.51 7.30 1.83
C SER A 54 7.55 6.41 0.58
N LEU A 55 8.54 6.61 -0.27
CA LEU A 55 8.74 5.78 -1.47
C LEU A 55 9.52 4.52 -1.12
N VAL A 56 8.89 3.35 -1.26
CA VAL A 56 9.59 2.05 -1.14
C VAL A 56 10.41 1.78 -2.39
N GLU A 57 9.80 1.97 -3.56
CA GLU A 57 10.50 1.82 -4.84
C GLU A 57 9.70 2.44 -5.98
N ALA A 58 10.40 2.86 -7.04
CA ALA A 58 9.80 3.25 -8.31
C ALA A 58 10.52 2.60 -9.48
N SER A 59 9.77 2.17 -10.49
CA SER A 59 10.27 1.76 -11.80
C SER A 59 9.47 2.45 -12.88
N ILE A 60 10.14 3.13 -13.80
CA ILE A 60 9.52 3.88 -14.89
C ILE A 60 10.19 3.45 -16.20
N THR A 61 9.39 2.97 -17.16
CA THR A 61 9.88 2.56 -18.48
C THR A 61 9.47 3.59 -19.53
N THR A 62 10.46 4.26 -20.11
CA THR A 62 10.30 5.18 -21.26
C THR A 62 11.17 4.71 -22.44
N PHE A 63 12.17 5.48 -22.86
CA PHE A 63 13.23 5.06 -23.77
C PHE A 63 14.29 4.17 -23.09
N SER A 64 14.27 4.14 -21.75
CA SER A 64 15.04 3.25 -20.90
C SER A 64 14.22 2.88 -19.67
N ASN A 65 14.68 1.89 -18.91
CA ASN A 65 14.12 1.58 -17.60
C ASN A 65 14.89 2.32 -16.50
N PHE A 66 14.19 3.13 -15.74
CA PHE A 66 14.72 3.85 -14.59
C PHE A 66 14.18 3.23 -13.31
N THR A 67 15.05 3.03 -12.32
CA THR A 67 14.68 2.44 -11.03
C THR A 67 15.19 3.32 -9.89
N ILE A 68 14.36 3.51 -8.87
CA ILE A 68 14.68 4.22 -7.64
C ILE A 68 14.33 3.26 -6.49
N ASP A 69 15.29 2.95 -5.62
CA ASP A 69 15.12 1.99 -4.52
C ASP A 69 14.53 2.63 -3.25
N GLY A 70 14.28 3.94 -3.27
CA GLY A 70 13.59 4.68 -2.22
C GLY A 70 14.35 4.82 -0.90
N LYS A 71 15.49 4.16 -0.74
CA LYS A 71 16.19 4.04 0.53
C LYS A 71 16.93 5.32 0.89
N ILE A 72 16.95 5.61 2.18
CA ILE A 72 17.81 6.65 2.73
C ILE A 72 19.21 6.07 2.93
N HIS A 73 20.17 6.55 2.14
CA HIS A 73 21.58 6.22 2.32
C HIS A 73 22.22 7.17 3.33
N LYS A 74 22.24 6.77 4.61
CA LYS A 74 22.75 7.60 5.73
C LYS A 74 24.20 8.06 5.51
N ASP A 75 25.02 7.25 4.82
CA ASP A 75 26.41 7.56 4.49
C ASP A 75 26.58 8.77 3.55
N PHE A 76 25.51 9.25 2.92
CA PHE A 76 25.51 10.48 2.11
C PHE A 76 25.48 11.75 2.97
N PHE A 77 24.94 11.68 4.19
CA PHE A 77 24.70 12.84 5.04
C PHE A 77 25.83 13.02 6.06
N ASP A 78 26.07 14.27 6.47
CA ASP A 78 26.95 14.54 7.60
C ASP A 78 26.30 14.19 8.95
N THR A 79 27.14 14.11 10.00
CA THR A 79 26.72 13.69 11.34
C THR A 79 25.61 14.59 11.91
N ASP A 80 25.68 15.89 11.66
CA ASP A 80 24.71 16.88 12.15
C ASP A 80 23.36 16.69 11.46
N THR A 81 23.36 16.42 10.15
CA THR A 81 22.14 16.15 9.37
C THR A 81 21.49 14.84 9.83
N VAL A 82 22.28 13.79 10.09
CA VAL A 82 21.80 12.51 10.61
C VAL A 82 21.13 12.66 11.97
N GLN A 83 21.69 13.47 12.87
CA GLN A 83 21.12 13.73 14.19
C GLN A 83 19.82 14.54 14.12
N ASN A 84 19.71 15.49 13.18
CA ASN A 84 18.53 16.35 13.04
C ASN A 84 17.37 15.71 12.28
N MET A 85 17.64 14.76 11.37
CA MET A 85 16.59 14.16 10.52
C MET A 85 15.78 13.04 11.19
N ASN A 86 16.05 12.66 12.44
CA ASN A 86 15.37 11.54 13.13
C ASN A 86 15.21 10.31 12.22
N PHE A 87 16.29 9.89 11.54
CA PHE A 87 16.31 8.69 10.68
C PHE A 87 15.99 7.37 11.41
N ASN A 88 15.63 7.41 12.69
CA ASN A 88 15.29 6.23 13.48
C ASN A 88 13.92 5.66 13.11
N ASP A 89 13.04 6.46 12.49
CA ASP A 89 11.67 6.02 12.24
C ASP A 89 11.41 5.61 10.76
N SER A 90 12.16 6.12 9.78
CA SER A 90 11.89 5.83 8.34
C SER A 90 13.12 5.31 7.60
N ASP A 91 12.98 4.16 6.95
CA ASP A 91 13.98 3.57 6.04
C ASP A 91 13.94 4.20 4.63
N TYR A 92 12.85 4.88 4.31
CA TYR A 92 12.50 5.34 2.96
C TYR A 92 12.37 6.86 2.88
N CYS A 93 12.78 7.42 1.75
CA CYS A 93 12.68 8.83 1.41
C CYS A 93 11.21 9.26 1.25
N PRO A 94 10.82 10.44 1.75
CA PRO A 94 9.52 11.02 1.46
C PRO A 94 9.32 11.24 -0.04
N TRP A 95 8.10 11.00 -0.54
CA TRP A 95 7.78 11.18 -1.95
C TRP A 95 8.01 12.60 -2.44
N LYS A 96 7.77 13.60 -1.58
CA LYS A 96 8.01 15.01 -1.87
C LYS A 96 9.40 15.30 -2.41
N GLU A 97 10.42 14.60 -1.90
CA GLU A 97 11.82 14.75 -2.31
C GLU A 97 12.10 14.09 -3.67
N LEU A 98 11.38 13.02 -4.01
CA LEU A 98 11.66 12.18 -5.18
C LEU A 98 10.75 12.44 -6.39
N LYS A 99 9.57 13.05 -6.18
CA LYS A 99 8.56 13.23 -7.24
C LYS A 99 9.04 14.08 -8.40
N SER A 100 9.89 15.07 -8.16
CA SER A 100 10.45 15.95 -9.19
C SER A 100 11.38 15.19 -10.15
N TYR A 101 12.16 14.23 -9.64
CA TYR A 101 13.00 13.34 -10.44
C TYR A 101 12.14 12.40 -11.29
N CYS A 102 11.11 11.79 -10.69
CA CYS A 102 10.15 10.96 -11.42
C CYS A 102 9.42 11.75 -12.52
N PHE A 103 9.00 12.97 -12.22
CA PHE A 103 8.43 13.89 -13.19
C PHE A 103 9.41 14.18 -14.33
N SER A 104 10.71 14.36 -14.03
CA SER A 104 11.72 14.61 -15.06
C SER A 104 11.95 13.43 -16.02
N ILE A 105 11.72 12.19 -15.54
CA ILE A 105 11.78 10.98 -16.35
C ILE A 105 10.52 10.84 -17.22
N ILE A 106 9.35 11.20 -16.67
CA ILE A 106 8.04 11.05 -17.32
C ILE A 106 7.72 12.20 -18.28
N ARG A 107 8.22 13.42 -18.01
CA ARG A 107 7.90 14.60 -18.81
C ARG A 107 8.37 14.42 -20.26
N GLY A 108 7.55 14.86 -21.19
CA GLY A 108 7.86 14.78 -22.62
C GLY A 108 6.61 14.72 -23.47
N LYS A 109 6.80 14.51 -24.77
CA LYS A 109 5.70 14.35 -25.73
C LYS A 109 5.08 12.95 -25.68
N LEU A 110 5.89 11.94 -25.39
CA LEU A 110 5.46 10.54 -25.31
C LEU A 110 5.24 10.17 -23.84
N LEU A 111 4.16 9.42 -23.59
CA LEU A 111 3.86 8.87 -22.28
C LEU A 111 4.82 7.71 -21.95
N PRO A 112 5.06 7.40 -20.66
CA PRO A 112 5.77 6.20 -20.28
C PRO A 112 5.04 4.95 -20.79
N ILE A 113 5.79 3.90 -21.11
CA ILE A 113 5.24 2.60 -21.51
C ILE A 113 4.54 1.95 -20.31
N GLN A 114 5.19 2.03 -19.15
CA GLN A 114 4.66 1.58 -17.87
C GLN A 114 5.40 2.26 -16.73
N PHE A 115 4.77 2.31 -15.56
CA PHE A 115 5.50 2.54 -14.32
C PHE A 115 4.86 1.75 -13.18
N ARG A 116 5.68 1.52 -12.15
CA ARG A 116 5.26 0.99 -10.86
C ARG A 116 5.85 1.88 -9.78
N ILE A 117 5.02 2.36 -8.87
CA ILE A 117 5.43 3.15 -7.71
C ILE A 117 4.83 2.48 -6.48
N VAL A 118 5.67 2.13 -5.51
CA VAL A 118 5.24 1.56 -4.24
C VAL A 118 5.49 2.58 -3.15
N PHE A 119 4.42 3.03 -2.53
CA PHE A 119 4.47 3.86 -1.35
C PHE A 119 4.28 3.03 -0.10
N GLN A 120 4.82 3.52 1.01
CA GLN A 120 4.52 3.07 2.36
C GLN A 120 4.02 4.26 3.18
N LEU A 121 3.01 4.02 4.00
CA LEU A 121 2.55 4.99 4.97
C LEU A 121 3.67 5.27 5.98
N SER A 122 3.95 6.54 6.25
CA SER A 122 5.00 6.90 7.21
C SER A 122 4.64 6.42 8.63
N PRO A 123 5.63 6.10 9.47
CA PRO A 123 5.38 5.68 10.86
C PRO A 123 4.52 6.67 11.66
N ALA A 124 4.70 7.98 11.42
CA ALA A 124 3.89 9.02 12.06
C ALA A 124 2.39 8.91 11.69
N GLN A 125 2.09 8.62 10.42
CA GLN A 125 0.72 8.43 9.94
C GLN A 125 0.15 7.07 10.35
N TYR A 126 1.01 6.07 10.45
CA TYR A 126 0.65 4.75 10.95
C TYR A 126 0.12 4.83 12.39
N SER A 127 0.83 5.53 13.28
CA SER A 127 0.39 5.73 14.66
C SER A 127 -0.94 6.49 14.76
N LEU A 128 -1.16 7.49 13.91
CA LEU A 128 -2.43 8.23 13.86
C LEU A 128 -3.59 7.36 13.36
N LEU A 129 -3.36 6.48 12.38
CA LEU A 129 -4.39 5.62 11.82
C LEU A 129 -4.95 4.63 12.85
N PHE A 130 -4.13 4.20 13.80
CA PHE A 130 -4.51 3.22 14.82
C PHE A 130 -4.68 3.81 16.23
N ALA A 131 -4.53 5.13 16.40
CA ALA A 131 -4.61 5.81 17.69
C ALA A 131 -5.95 5.58 18.43
N ASP A 132 -7.05 5.49 17.69
CA ASP A 132 -8.41 5.31 18.24
C ASP A 132 -8.82 3.83 18.36
N SER A 133 -7.95 2.89 17.97
CA SER A 133 -8.31 1.48 17.97
C SER A 133 -8.19 0.90 19.39
N SER A 134 -9.28 0.35 19.91
CA SER A 134 -9.30 -0.42 21.17
C SER A 134 -8.49 -1.72 21.09
N PHE A 135 -7.93 -2.02 19.93
CA PHE A 135 -7.04 -3.13 19.70
C PHE A 135 -5.62 -2.67 20.03
N GLN A 136 -5.01 -3.29 21.02
CA GLN A 136 -3.55 -3.32 21.13
C GLN A 136 -3.02 -4.13 19.95
N ILE A 137 -3.01 -3.53 18.77
CA ILE A 137 -2.30 -4.09 17.62
C ILE A 137 -0.85 -4.16 18.08
N SER A 138 -0.23 -5.33 18.02
CA SER A 138 1.23 -5.41 18.12
C SER A 138 1.80 -4.78 16.85
N THR A 139 1.83 -3.45 16.83
CA THR A 139 2.36 -2.62 15.74
C THR A 139 3.78 -3.04 15.39
N ASP A 140 4.50 -3.62 16.34
CA ASP A 140 5.83 -4.21 16.22
C ASP A 140 5.93 -5.28 15.12
N GLN A 141 4.82 -5.90 14.70
CA GLN A 141 4.84 -6.95 13.67
C GLN A 141 4.64 -6.41 12.24
N ILE A 142 4.20 -5.15 12.08
CA ILE A 142 3.88 -4.55 10.78
C ILE A 142 5.03 -3.64 10.37
N ARG A 143 5.66 -3.96 9.25
CA ARG A 143 6.69 -3.12 8.64
C ARG A 143 6.13 -1.97 7.81
N GLY A 144 4.93 -2.14 7.25
CA GLY A 144 4.37 -1.10 6.38
C GLY A 144 2.95 -1.37 5.90
N LEU A 145 2.21 -0.29 5.74
CA LEU A 145 0.98 -0.24 4.96
C LEU A 145 1.31 0.37 3.60
N ASN A 146 1.14 -0.42 2.55
CA ASN A 146 1.64 -0.08 1.22
C ASN A 146 0.52 0.32 0.27
N LEU A 147 0.83 1.28 -0.60
CA LEU A 147 0.01 1.70 -1.72
C LEU A 147 0.81 1.48 -3.01
N ASN A 148 0.36 0.54 -3.83
CA ASN A 148 1.01 0.21 -5.09
C ASN A 148 0.27 0.88 -6.23
N LEU A 149 0.98 1.66 -7.04
CA LEU A 149 0.47 2.28 -8.26
C LEU A 149 1.11 1.58 -9.45
N GLN A 150 0.28 1.07 -10.36
CA GLN A 150 0.71 0.38 -11.57
C GLN A 150 0.04 1.01 -12.78
N TYR A 151 0.84 1.65 -13.64
CA TYR A 151 0.39 2.14 -14.93
C TYR A 151 0.90 1.25 -16.04
N LYS A 152 0.00 0.82 -16.93
CA LYS A 152 0.31 0.05 -18.15
C LYS A 152 -0.88 0.09 -19.09
N ASN A 153 -0.64 0.07 -20.40
CA ASN A 153 -1.71 0.06 -21.42
C ASN A 153 -2.70 1.22 -21.26
N ASN A 154 -2.22 2.41 -20.90
CA ASN A 154 -3.03 3.60 -20.64
C ASN A 154 -4.03 3.47 -19.46
N GLU A 155 -3.91 2.42 -18.66
CA GLU A 155 -4.69 2.23 -17.44
C GLU A 155 -3.78 2.40 -16.22
N LEU A 156 -4.33 2.98 -15.15
CA LEU A 156 -3.68 3.11 -13.86
C LEU A 156 -4.51 2.37 -12.81
N PHE A 157 -3.84 1.46 -12.10
CA PHE A 157 -4.41 0.73 -10.99
C PHE A 157 -3.71 1.11 -9.70
N CYS A 158 -4.48 1.11 -8.62
CA CYS A 158 -3.97 1.25 -7.27
C CYS A 158 -4.38 0.03 -6.46
N THR A 159 -3.42 -0.61 -5.78
CA THR A 159 -3.70 -1.70 -4.84
C THR A 159 -3.10 -1.42 -3.47
N THR A 160 -3.77 -1.89 -2.43
CA THR A 160 -3.22 -1.88 -1.08
C THR A 160 -2.39 -3.14 -0.82
N GLY A 161 -1.49 -3.07 0.15
CA GLY A 161 -0.79 -4.23 0.68
C GLY A 161 -0.30 -3.97 2.09
N ILE A 162 0.09 -5.04 2.78
CA ILE A 162 0.74 -4.96 4.09
C ILE A 162 2.06 -5.72 4.03
N SER A 163 3.12 -5.12 4.54
CA SER A 163 4.40 -5.79 4.80
C SER A 163 4.53 -6.10 6.29
N SER A 164 4.89 -7.33 6.63
CA SER A 164 5.11 -7.79 7.99
C SER A 164 6.29 -8.76 8.06
N ASP A 165 6.96 -8.80 9.20
CA ASP A 165 8.10 -9.71 9.44
C ASP A 165 7.67 -11.13 9.78
N THR A 166 6.41 -11.26 10.21
CA THR A 166 5.81 -12.52 10.59
C THR A 166 4.41 -12.61 10.01
N PHE A 167 3.88 -13.83 9.99
CA PHE A 167 2.50 -14.04 9.60
C PHE A 167 1.55 -13.35 10.59
N LEU A 168 0.74 -12.41 10.10
CA LEU A 168 -0.28 -11.74 10.88
C LEU A 168 -1.52 -12.63 10.99
N LEU A 169 -1.87 -13.04 12.21
CA LEU A 169 -3.13 -13.72 12.50
C LEU A 169 -4.30 -12.74 12.50
N ASP A 170 -4.06 -11.51 12.97
CA ASP A 170 -5.03 -10.42 12.96
C ASP A 170 -5.01 -9.69 11.61
N ARG A 171 -6.18 -9.59 10.98
CA ARG A 171 -6.39 -8.90 9.70
C ARG A 171 -6.99 -7.51 9.86
N HIS A 172 -7.24 -7.06 11.09
CA HIS A 172 -7.72 -5.71 11.36
C HIS A 172 -6.86 -4.61 10.68
N PRO A 173 -5.52 -4.69 10.66
CA PRO A 173 -4.69 -3.73 9.94
C PRO A 173 -4.99 -3.67 8.43
N GLU A 174 -5.22 -4.83 7.79
CA GLU A 174 -5.57 -4.95 6.37
C GLU A 174 -6.93 -4.30 6.09
N ILE A 175 -7.92 -4.64 6.91
CA ILE A 175 -9.28 -4.11 6.80
C ILE A 175 -9.29 -2.59 6.99
N THR A 176 -8.57 -2.10 8.00
CA THR A 176 -8.47 -0.67 8.30
C THR A 176 -7.79 0.07 7.16
N TRP A 177 -6.70 -0.48 6.62
CA TRP A 177 -6.00 0.12 5.48
C TRP A 177 -6.86 0.17 4.21
N ASP A 178 -7.47 -0.96 3.85
CA ASP A 178 -8.37 -1.09 2.69
C ASP A 178 -9.59 -0.16 2.79
N SER A 179 -10.08 0.11 4.00
CA SER A 179 -11.17 1.06 4.21
C SER A 179 -10.74 2.53 4.19
N THR A 180 -9.45 2.80 4.40
CA THR A 180 -8.89 4.16 4.51
C THR A 180 -8.51 4.72 3.15
N VAL A 181 -7.94 3.90 2.27
CA VAL A 181 -7.49 4.35 0.95
C VAL A 181 -8.60 4.95 0.07
N PRO A 182 -9.81 4.36 -0.04
CA PRO A 182 -10.92 4.98 -0.77
C PRO A 182 -11.32 6.34 -0.19
N LYS A 183 -11.33 6.48 1.15
CA LYS A 183 -11.66 7.75 1.83
C LYS A 183 -10.60 8.81 1.54
N PHE A 184 -9.33 8.42 1.54
CA PHE A 184 -8.23 9.28 1.13
C PHE A 184 -8.41 9.74 -0.32
N PHE A 185 -8.72 8.85 -1.26
CA PHE A 185 -8.95 9.22 -2.66
C PHE A 185 -10.15 10.16 -2.83
N GLN A 186 -11.27 9.88 -2.15
CA GLN A 186 -12.45 10.76 -2.16
C GLN A 186 -12.15 12.15 -1.60
N LYS A 187 -11.43 12.24 -0.47
CA LYS A 187 -11.01 13.51 0.14
C LYS A 187 -10.18 14.36 -0.83
N HIS A 188 -9.30 13.71 -1.59
CA HIS A 188 -8.43 14.36 -2.57
C HIS A 188 -9.04 14.45 -3.99
N ARG A 189 -10.33 14.11 -4.14
CA ARG A 189 -11.09 14.15 -5.40
C ARG A 189 -10.42 13.34 -6.53
N LEU A 190 -9.81 12.21 -6.18
CA LEU A 190 -9.30 11.22 -7.11
C LEU A 190 -10.47 10.33 -7.54
N ASP A 191 -10.71 10.22 -8.84
CA ASP A 191 -11.81 9.44 -9.41
C ASP A 191 -11.38 7.98 -9.65
N PHE A 192 -12.16 7.02 -9.14
CA PHE A 192 -11.83 5.61 -9.18
C PHE A 192 -13.05 4.67 -9.11
N ASP A 193 -12.87 3.47 -9.67
CA ASP A 193 -13.77 2.34 -9.55
C ASP A 193 -13.12 1.22 -8.72
N ARG A 194 -13.91 0.50 -7.91
CA ARG A 194 -13.45 -0.68 -7.16
C ARG A 194 -13.59 -1.96 -8.01
N LEU A 195 -12.57 -2.83 -7.99
CA LEU A 195 -12.48 -4.09 -8.76
C LEU A 195 -12.68 -5.36 -7.92
#